data_AF-A0A7J2Y7L0-F1
#
_entry.id   AF-A0A7J2Y7L0-F1
#
_cell.length_a   1.000
_cell.length_b   1.000
_cell.length_c   1.000
_cell.angle_alpha   90.00
_cell.angle_beta   90.00
_cell.angle_gamma   90.00
#
_symmetry.space_group_name_H-M   'P 1'
#
loop_
_entity.id
_entity.type
_entity.pdbx_description
1 polymer ?
#
loop_
_entity_poly.entity_id
_entity_poly.type
_entity_poly.pdbx_seq_one_letter_code
_entity_poly.pdbx_strand_id
1 'polypeptide(L)'
;MRTLAFGIGIAVAVGLILVHAATLVPRPPPSYGTPPPPQYQAIVTALGMAGLTVVDLAVGLSIGMALHRGLSRAETSEVARRGMFLFATGFLIAWLVMSMFAVLWLSNLIRYA
;
A
#
# COMPACT_ATOMS: atom_id res chain seq x y z
N MET A 1 2.88 8.48 -20.64
CA MET A 1 2.07 8.91 -19.46
C MET A 1 0.85 8.03 -19.24
N ARG A 2 0.05 7.71 -20.26
CA ARG A 2 -1.14 6.84 -20.13
C ARG A 2 -0.81 5.43 -19.64
N THR A 3 0.28 4.84 -20.12
CA THR A 3 0.78 3.52 -19.72
C THR A 3 1.24 3.46 -18.25
N LEU A 4 1.92 4.51 -17.77
CA LEU A 4 2.35 4.61 -16.38
C LEU A 4 1.18 4.76 -15.42
N ALA A 5 0.20 5.62 -15.74
CA ALA A 5 -1.00 5.77 -14.94
C ALA A 5 -1.79 4.45 -14.86
N PHE A 6 -1.87 3.72 -15.96
CA PHE A 6 -2.46 2.39 -16.01
C PHE A 6 -1.68 1.37 -15.15
N GLY A 7 -0.34 1.39 -15.23
CA GLY A 7 0.52 0.54 -14.40
C GLY A 7 0.36 0.81 -12.90
N ILE A 8 0.25 2.08 -12.49
CA ILE A 8 -0.05 2.45 -11.09
C ILE A 8 -1.43 1.92 -10.69
N GLY A 9 -2.45 2.08 -11.54
CA GLY A 9 -3.78 1.54 -11.28
C GLY A 9 -3.79 0.02 -11.08
N ILE A 10 -3.07 -0.71 -11.94
CA ILE A 10 -2.90 -2.16 -11.79
C ILE A 10 -2.18 -2.50 -10.48
N ALA A 11 -1.08 -1.81 -10.16
CA ALA A 11 -0.34 -2.07 -8.94
C ALA A 11 -1.22 -1.86 -7.70
N VAL A 12 -2.00 -0.78 -7.64
CA VAL A 12 -2.97 -0.57 -6.55
C VAL A 12 -3.99 -1.71 -6.49
N ALA A 13 -4.60 -2.09 -7.62
CA ALA A 13 -5.59 -3.16 -7.65
C ALA A 13 -5.01 -4.50 -7.19
N VAL A 14 -3.84 -4.89 -7.71
CA VAL A 14 -3.15 -6.13 -7.33
C VAL A 14 -2.78 -6.12 -5.85
N GLY A 15 -2.24 -5.01 -5.35
CA GLY A 15 -1.88 -4.87 -3.94
C GLY A 15 -3.08 -5.00 -3.01
N LEU A 16 -4.20 -4.36 -3.36
CA LEU A 16 -5.46 -4.48 -2.60
C LEU A 16 -6.05 -5.89 -2.66
N ILE A 17 -5.99 -6.56 -3.81
CA ILE A 17 -6.42 -7.95 -3.95
C ILE A 17 -5.61 -8.87 -3.04
N LEU A 18 -4.29 -8.70 -2.97
CA LEU A 18 -3.42 -9.50 -2.09
C LEU A 18 -3.71 -9.26 -0.61
N VAL A 19 -3.92 -7.99 -0.21
CA VAL A 19 -4.34 -7.63 1.15
C VAL A 19 -5.69 -8.25 1.48
N HIS A 20 -6.64 -8.24 0.55
CA HIS A 20 -7.94 -8.87 0.73
C HIS A 20 -7.84 -10.40 0.76
N ALA A 21 -6.97 -11.00 -0.05
CA ALA A 21 -6.73 -12.44 -0.03
C ALA A 21 -6.20 -12.89 1.35
N ALA A 22 -5.39 -12.06 2.01
CA ALA A 22 -4.91 -12.36 3.36
C ALA A 22 -6.05 -12.48 4.39
N THR A 23 -7.16 -11.74 4.25
CA THR A 23 -8.33 -11.88 5.16
C THR A 23 -9.20 -13.09 4.85
N LEU A 24 -9.13 -13.59 3.61
CA LEU A 24 -9.92 -14.74 3.15
C LEU A 24 -9.24 -16.07 3.46
N VAL A 25 -7.98 -16.08 3.92
CA VAL A 25 -7.32 -17.30 4.37
C VAL A 25 -8.15 -17.93 5.51
N PRO A 26 -8.59 -19.19 5.37
CA PRO A 26 -9.40 -19.84 6.39
C PRO A 26 -8.66 -19.84 7.73
N ARG A 27 -9.32 -19.30 8.75
CA ARG A 27 -8.75 -19.26 10.09
C ARG A 27 -8.78 -20.66 10.71
N PRO A 28 -7.69 -21.07 11.38
CA PRO A 28 -7.72 -22.29 12.17
C PRO A 28 -8.79 -22.17 13.29
N PRO A 29 -9.29 -23.29 13.82
CA PRO A 29 -10.19 -23.26 14.96
C PRO A 29 -9.55 -22.50 16.13
N PRO A 30 -10.28 -21.62 16.82
CA PRO A 30 -9.75 -20.89 17.96
C PRO A 30 -9.35 -21.89 19.05
N SER A 31 -8.06 -21.94 19.37
CA SER A 31 -7.52 -22.75 20.45
C SER A 31 -6.90 -21.82 21.48
N TYR A 32 -7.48 -21.82 22.69
CA TYR A 32 -7.10 -20.91 23.76
C TYR A 32 -5.62 -21.08 24.12
N GLY A 33 -4.87 -19.97 24.04
CA GLY A 33 -3.47 -19.91 24.47
C GLY A 33 -2.47 -20.54 23.50
N THR A 34 -2.90 -21.07 22.35
CA THR A 34 -1.99 -21.61 21.34
C THR A 34 -1.91 -20.66 20.14
N PRO A 35 -0.70 -20.29 19.69
CA PRO A 35 -0.55 -19.48 18.49
C PRO A 35 -1.06 -20.23 17.26
N PRO A 36 -1.48 -19.51 16.20
CA PRO A 36 -1.94 -20.12 14.96
C PRO A 36 -0.85 -21.01 14.33
N PRO A 37 -1.20 -22.02 13.52
CA PRO A 37 -0.24 -22.87 12.85
C PRO A 37 0.78 -22.05 12.04
N PRO A 38 2.07 -22.43 12.03
CA PRO A 38 3.10 -21.68 11.31
C PRO A 38 2.81 -21.50 9.82
N GLN A 39 2.15 -22.47 9.16
CA GLN A 39 1.78 -22.35 7.75
C GLN A 39 0.74 -21.25 7.52
N TYR A 40 -0.24 -21.11 8.40
CA TYR A 40 -1.24 -20.04 8.32
C TYR A 40 -0.56 -18.67 8.45
N GLN A 41 0.31 -18.51 9.45
CA GLN A 41 1.03 -17.27 9.68
C GLN A 41 1.90 -16.90 8.47
N ALA A 42 2.60 -17.87 7.87
CA ALA A 42 3.43 -17.67 6.70
C ALA A 42 2.63 -17.19 5.47
N ILE A 43 1.48 -17.82 5.20
CA ILE A 43 0.63 -17.46 4.05
C ILE A 43 0.06 -16.04 4.23
N VAL A 44 -0.50 -15.74 5.41
CA VAL A 44 -1.07 -14.42 5.70
C VAL A 44 -0.01 -13.33 5.65
N THR A 45 1.18 -13.59 6.21
CA THR A 45 2.31 -12.67 6.16
C THR A 45 2.75 -12.44 4.72
N ALA A 46 2.91 -13.50 3.92
CA ALA A 46 3.33 -13.38 2.53
C ALA A 46 2.34 -12.56 1.70
N LEU A 47 1.04 -12.87 1.80
CA LEU A 47 -0.02 -12.14 1.08
C LEU A 47 -0.11 -10.67 1.54
N GLY A 48 -0.11 -10.44 2.84
CA GLY A 48 -0.16 -9.10 3.43
C GLY A 48 1.05 -8.25 3.02
N MET A 49 2.26 -8.76 3.23
CA MET A 49 3.50 -8.03 2.91
C MET A 49 3.67 -7.82 1.41
N ALA A 50 3.37 -8.82 0.57
CA ALA A 50 3.41 -8.66 -0.87
C ALA A 50 2.40 -7.61 -1.33
N GLY A 51 1.17 -7.64 -0.81
CA GLY A 51 0.15 -6.65 -1.09
C GLY A 51 0.60 -5.23 -0.73
N LEU A 52 1.07 -5.03 0.50
CA LEU A 52 1.56 -3.72 0.98
C LEU A 52 2.74 -3.22 0.16
N THR A 53 3.70 -4.09 -0.18
CA THR A 53 4.87 -3.71 -1.01
C THR A 53 4.45 -3.22 -2.39
N VAL A 54 3.46 -3.86 -3.01
CA VAL A 54 2.97 -3.45 -4.34
C VAL A 54 2.25 -2.11 -4.26
N VAL A 55 1.45 -1.86 -3.21
CA VAL A 55 0.81 -0.55 -3.03
C VAL A 55 1.84 0.54 -2.72
N ASP A 56 2.85 0.25 -1.89
CA ASP A 56 3.96 1.18 -1.60
C ASP A 56 4.67 1.60 -2.89
N LEU A 57 4.92 0.65 -3.80
CA LEU A 57 5.51 0.95 -5.11
C LEU A 57 4.61 1.90 -5.93
N ALA A 58 3.30 1.66 -5.95
CA ALA A 58 2.35 2.51 -6.68
C ALA A 58 2.30 3.93 -6.11
N VAL A 59 2.34 4.06 -4.77
CA VAL A 59 2.38 5.33 -4.06
C VAL A 59 3.69 6.06 -4.34
N GLY A 60 4.82 5.38 -4.21
CA GLY A 60 6.15 5.94 -4.50
C GLY A 60 6.26 6.45 -5.93
N LEU A 61 5.76 5.70 -6.91
CA LEU A 61 5.71 6.13 -8.31
C LEU A 61 4.80 7.35 -8.53
N SER A 62 3.67 7.42 -7.82
CA SER A 62 2.74 8.55 -7.89
C SER A 62 3.36 9.83 -7.34
N ILE A 63 3.98 9.75 -6.16
CA ILE A 63 4.68 10.88 -5.51
C ILE A 63 5.89 11.31 -6.34
N GLY A 64 6.71 10.34 -6.77
CA GLY A 64 7.89 10.60 -7.60
C GLY A 64 7.54 11.32 -8.91
N MET A 65 6.44 10.93 -9.56
CA MET A 65 5.96 11.63 -10.75
C MET A 65 5.46 13.05 -10.45
N ALA A 66 4.74 13.26 -9.34
CA ALA A 66 4.28 14.58 -8.95
C ALA A 66 5.46 15.54 -8.72
N LEU A 67 6.47 15.09 -7.97
CA LEU A 67 7.71 15.85 -7.74
C LEU A 67 8.48 16.09 -9.04
N HIS A 68 8.68 15.04 -9.85
CA HIS A 68 9.42 15.15 -11.10
C HIS A 68 8.78 16.15 -12.06
N ARG A 69 7.45 16.14 -12.21
CA ARG A 69 6.77 17.11 -13.08
C ARG A 69 6.74 18.52 -12.51
N GLY A 70 6.59 18.66 -11.19
CA GLY A 70 6.64 19.95 -10.52
C GLY A 70 7.99 20.66 -10.65
N LEU A 71 9.10 19.89 -10.71
CA LEU A 71 10.46 20.41 -10.83
C LEU A 71 10.93 20.61 -12.27
N SER A 72 10.51 19.75 -13.21
CA SER A 72 11.09 19.70 -14.57
C SER A 72 10.41 20.61 -15.60
N ARG A 73 9.16 21.06 -15.36
CA ARG A 73 8.39 21.82 -16.37
C ARG A 73 8.32 23.30 -16.06
N ALA A 74 9.24 24.06 -16.65
CA ALA A 74 9.26 25.52 -16.56
C ALA A 74 7.96 26.19 -17.09
N GLU A 75 7.25 25.52 -18.01
CA GLU A 75 6.01 26.01 -18.60
C GLU A 75 4.76 25.74 -17.75
N THR A 76 4.88 25.05 -16.61
CA THR A 76 3.72 24.83 -15.73
C THR A 76 3.39 26.08 -14.93
N SER A 77 2.09 26.40 -14.87
CA SER A 77 1.62 27.52 -14.05
C SER A 77 1.99 27.31 -12.58
N GLU A 78 2.28 28.41 -11.88
CA GLU A 78 2.66 28.36 -10.45
C GLU A 78 1.62 27.62 -9.59
N VAL A 79 0.34 27.79 -9.92
CA VAL A 79 -0.78 27.11 -9.25
C VAL A 79 -0.69 25.59 -9.44
N ALA A 80 -0.44 25.12 -10.68
CA ALA A 80 -0.30 23.70 -10.95
C ALA A 80 0.93 23.11 -10.25
N ARG A 81 2.04 23.85 -10.23
CA ARG A 81 3.27 23.44 -9.53
C ARG A 81 3.04 23.26 -8.04
N ARG A 82 2.42 24.24 -7.38
CA ARG A 82 2.03 24.14 -5.96
C ARG A 82 1.07 22.98 -5.70
N GLY A 83 0.09 22.76 -6.57
CA GLY A 83 -0.83 21.63 -6.48
C GLY A 83 -0.12 20.28 -6.50
N MET A 84 0.88 20.11 -7.38
CA MET A 84 1.67 18.88 -7.44
C MET A 84 2.51 18.64 -6.17
N PHE A 85 3.10 19.69 -5.59
CA PHE A 85 3.82 19.58 -4.33
C PHE A 85 2.89 19.28 -3.14
N LEU A 86 1.77 19.97 -3.04
CA LEU A 86 0.77 19.72 -2.00
C LEU A 86 0.22 18.29 -2.09
N PHE A 87 -0.04 17.79 -3.31
CA PHE A 87 -0.39 16.39 -3.52
C PHE A 87 0.72 15.46 -3.03
N ALA A 88 1.96 15.67 -3.47
CA ALA A 88 3.09 14.80 -3.12
C ALA A 88 3.28 14.72 -1.59
N THR A 89 3.28 15.86 -0.90
CA THR A 89 3.48 15.92 0.54
C THR A 89 2.26 15.42 1.32
N GLY A 90 1.06 15.88 0.98
CA GLY A 90 -0.17 15.50 1.67
C GLY A 90 -0.48 14.01 1.50
N PHE A 91 -0.32 13.49 0.28
CA PHE A 91 -0.50 12.07 0.01
C PHE A 91 0.55 11.20 0.71
N LEU A 92 1.81 11.64 0.76
CA LEU A 92 2.85 10.95 1.52
C LEU A 92 2.51 10.86 3.01
N ILE A 93 2.09 11.97 3.63
CA ILE A 93 1.72 11.98 5.05
C ILE A 93 0.54 11.04 5.30
N ALA A 94 -0.52 11.14 4.50
CA ALA A 94 -1.67 10.26 4.61
C ALA A 94 -1.27 8.79 4.43
N TRP A 95 -0.37 8.51 3.49
CA TRP A 95 0.14 7.16 3.27
C TRP A 95 0.92 6.63 4.47
N LEU A 96 1.83 7.40 5.06
CA LEU A 96 2.59 6.97 6.24
C LEU A 96 1.67 6.59 7.42
N VAL A 97 0.61 7.38 7.63
CA VAL A 97 -0.42 7.06 8.65
C VAL A 97 -1.14 5.76 8.30
N MET A 98 -1.55 5.59 7.04
CA MET A 98 -2.20 4.35 6.57
C MET A 98 -1.27 3.13 6.67
N SER A 99 0.02 3.27 6.36
CA SER A 99 1.02 2.21 6.48
C SER A 99 1.16 1.76 7.94
N MET A 100 1.13 2.68 8.91
CA MET A 100 1.12 2.34 10.32
C MET A 100 -0.11 1.48 10.69
N PHE A 101 -1.30 1.89 10.26
CA PHE A 101 -2.51 1.11 10.47
C PHE A 101 -2.48 -0.25 9.76
N ALA A 102 -1.89 -0.33 8.58
CA ALA A 102 -1.76 -1.57 7.82
C ALA A 102 -0.84 -2.57 8.53
N VAL A 103 0.28 -2.12 9.08
CA VAL A 103 1.18 -2.98 9.88
C VAL A 103 0.47 -3.48 11.14
N LEU A 104 -0.26 -2.61 11.83
CA LEU A 104 -1.05 -2.99 13.00
C LEU A 104 -2.12 -4.03 12.63
N TRP A 105 -2.87 -3.78 11.56
CA TRP A 105 -3.88 -4.69 11.03
C TRP A 105 -3.29 -6.07 10.71
N LEU A 106 -2.17 -6.13 9.98
CA LEU A 106 -1.53 -7.40 9.62
C LEU A 106 -1.03 -8.14 10.87
N SER A 107 -0.44 -7.41 11.82
CA SER A 107 0.02 -7.99 13.09
C SER A 107 -1.12 -8.57 13.92
N ASN A 108 -2.32 -7.97 13.86
CA ASN A 108 -3.50 -8.46 14.55
C ASN A 108 -4.08 -9.68 13.82
N LEU A 109 -4.09 -9.67 12.49
CA LEU A 109 -4.55 -10.78 11.67
C LEU A 109 -3.70 -12.05 11.91
N ILE A 110 -2.40 -11.89 12.16
CA ILE A 110 -1.49 -12.99 12.50
C ILE A 110 -1.66 -13.45 13.95
N ARG A 111 -1.89 -12.52 14.89
CA ARG A 111 -1.99 -12.83 16.33
C ARG A 111 -3.31 -13.45 16.76
N TYR A 112 -4.41 -13.03 16.15
CA TYR A 112 -5.77 -13.38 16.56
C TYR A 112 -6.50 -14.29 15.56
N ALA A 113 -5.74 -15.04 14.77
CA ALA A 113 -6.29 -16.04 13.88
C ALA A 113 -6.59 -17.37 14.56
#